data_AF-A0A3Q9N003-F1
#
_entry.id   AF-A0A3Q9N003-F1
#
_cell.length_a   1.000
_cell.length_b   1.000
_cell.length_c   1.000
_cell.angle_alpha   90.00
_cell.angle_beta   90.00
_cell.angle_gamma   90.00
#
_symmetry.space_group_name_H-M   'P 1'
#
loop_
_entity.id
_entity.type
_entity.pdbx_description
1 polymer ?
#
loop_
_entity_poly.entity_id
_entity_poly.type
_entity_poly.pdbx_seq_one_letter_code
_entity_poly.pdbx_strand_id
1 'polypeptide(L)'
;MGEDAVSGHRTATGVKAAAAALEGGSSAPPAIPRHLSLVCQRPERQAVQLAIIDGDRIRASGKYRENPYARAFLRHYTGSSRISSRALNSVIGIIWRPRENHHTLADFESALDTLISSRGRYCLLPLPSDLRFWLFPESEFTLREREKRHRNLRWDLEDRRDARAREREQAEAAFQYQVQLARARIALNFAAPEMYWQWYAAWNEILSEYDQRDLTRRWAARFPSLDSLDFLFRCAEPVWVIEMNLREIVRETPELLRAQERLYVPNKLSVIASP
;
A
#
# COMPACT_ATOMS: atom_id res chain seq x y z
N MET A 1 -57.42 -3.00 17.28
CA MET A 1 -57.73 -1.95 16.29
C MET A 1 -56.45 -1.67 15.53
N GLY A 2 -56.24 -2.08 14.30
CA GLY A 2 -56.96 -2.94 13.37
C GLY A 2 -55.98 -3.30 12.25
N GLU A 3 -56.26 -4.41 11.58
CA GLU A 3 -55.61 -4.92 10.38
C GLU A 3 -55.43 -3.83 9.30
N ASP A 4 -54.34 -3.88 8.51
CA ASP A 4 -54.46 -4.11 7.07
C ASP A 4 -53.12 -4.40 6.37
N ALA A 5 -53.15 -5.49 5.59
CA ALA A 5 -52.12 -5.97 4.70
C ALA A 5 -52.40 -5.52 3.26
N VAL A 6 -51.35 -5.14 2.51
CA VAL A 6 -51.36 -5.03 1.02
C VAL A 6 -49.93 -5.37 0.58
N SER A 7 -49.57 -6.55 0.06
CA SER A 7 -49.99 -7.33 -1.13
C SER A 7 -49.49 -6.79 -2.48
N GLY A 8 -48.70 -7.63 -3.16
CA GLY A 8 -48.56 -7.71 -4.63
C GLY A 8 -47.72 -6.61 -5.31
N HIS A 9 -46.95 -6.82 -6.37
CA HIS A 9 -46.88 -7.90 -7.34
C HIS A 9 -45.53 -7.77 -8.08
N ARG A 10 -44.70 -8.83 -8.08
CA ARG A 10 -43.60 -8.97 -9.05
C ARG A 10 -44.19 -9.56 -10.32
N THR A 11 -44.40 -8.76 -11.35
CA THR A 11 -44.81 -9.25 -12.67
C THR A 11 -43.60 -9.80 -13.41
N ALA A 12 -43.49 -11.13 -13.41
CA ALA A 12 -42.73 -11.89 -14.38
C ALA A 12 -43.51 -11.96 -15.70
N THR A 13 -43.02 -11.25 -16.72
CA THR A 13 -43.52 -11.28 -18.10
C THR A 13 -42.35 -10.90 -19.00
N GLY A 14 -41.86 -11.69 -19.95
CA GLY A 14 -42.29 -13.00 -20.40
C GLY A 14 -41.17 -13.71 -21.16
N VAL A 15 -41.09 -15.02 -20.96
CA VAL A 15 -40.26 -15.97 -21.73
C VAL A 15 -41.06 -16.57 -22.91
N LYS A 16 -42.21 -15.99 -23.28
CA LYS A 16 -43.04 -16.47 -24.39
C LYS A 16 -42.82 -15.65 -25.66
N ALA A 17 -41.71 -15.92 -26.37
CA ALA A 17 -41.55 -15.50 -27.76
C ALA A 17 -40.57 -16.39 -28.57
N ALA A 18 -40.44 -17.68 -28.24
CA ALA A 18 -39.52 -18.58 -28.94
C ALA A 18 -40.18 -19.81 -29.58
N ALA A 19 -41.51 -19.94 -29.57
CA ALA A 19 -42.19 -21.18 -29.98
C ALA A 19 -43.14 -21.04 -31.20
N ALA A 20 -43.21 -19.89 -31.87
CA ALA A 20 -44.14 -19.68 -32.98
C ALA A 20 -43.44 -19.08 -34.21
N ALA A 21 -42.59 -19.86 -34.88
CA ALA A 21 -42.12 -19.59 -36.24
C ALA A 21 -41.61 -20.86 -36.93
N LEU A 22 -42.28 -21.99 -36.70
CA LEU A 22 -42.18 -23.18 -37.54
C LEU A 22 -43.42 -23.13 -38.43
N GLU A 23 -43.31 -22.42 -39.57
CA GLU A 23 -44.01 -22.68 -40.83
C GLU A 23 -43.78 -21.52 -41.81
N GLY A 24 -43.41 -21.85 -43.05
CA GLY A 24 -43.32 -20.90 -44.17
C GLY A 24 -41.89 -20.66 -44.66
N GLY A 25 -41.55 -21.26 -45.81
CA GLY A 25 -40.24 -21.17 -46.43
C GLY A 25 -39.87 -19.76 -46.91
N SER A 26 -38.68 -19.31 -46.55
CA SER A 26 -37.78 -18.50 -47.38
C SER A 26 -36.40 -18.53 -46.73
N SER A 27 -35.40 -18.96 -47.48
CA SER A 27 -34.03 -19.20 -47.02
C SER A 27 -33.27 -17.89 -46.79
N ALA A 28 -33.34 -17.30 -45.60
CA ALA A 28 -32.28 -16.44 -45.07
C ALA A 28 -32.44 -16.31 -43.54
N PRO A 29 -31.39 -16.53 -42.73
CA PRO A 29 -31.45 -16.21 -41.31
C PRO A 29 -31.75 -14.71 -41.12
N PRO A 30 -32.53 -14.31 -40.10
CA PRO A 30 -32.91 -12.92 -39.89
C PRO A 30 -31.66 -12.05 -39.71
N ALA A 31 -31.48 -11.08 -40.60
CA ALA A 31 -30.35 -10.17 -40.59
C ALA A 31 -30.43 -9.25 -39.36
N ILE A 32 -29.48 -9.41 -38.43
CA ILE A 32 -29.38 -8.55 -37.25
C ILE A 32 -29.20 -7.09 -37.72
N PRO A 33 -30.06 -6.16 -37.27
CA PRO A 33 -29.92 -4.75 -37.63
C PRO A 33 -28.56 -4.19 -37.18
N ARG A 34 -27.91 -3.37 -38.01
CA ARG A 34 -26.56 -2.82 -37.74
C ARG A 34 -26.44 -2.11 -36.40
N HIS A 35 -27.51 -1.49 -35.91
CA HIS A 35 -27.55 -0.78 -34.62
C HIS A 35 -27.66 -1.71 -33.39
N LEU A 36 -28.01 -2.99 -33.60
CA LEU A 36 -28.02 -4.03 -32.55
C LEU A 36 -26.83 -5.00 -32.68
N SER A 37 -26.03 -4.85 -33.74
CA SER A 37 -24.82 -5.64 -33.93
C SER A 37 -23.65 -5.03 -33.15
N LEU A 38 -22.98 -5.83 -32.31
CA LEU A 38 -21.73 -5.47 -31.63
C LEU A 38 -20.55 -5.43 -32.62
N VAL A 39 -20.69 -4.67 -33.71
CA VAL A 39 -19.64 -4.54 -34.72
C VAL A 39 -18.58 -3.58 -34.19
N CYS A 40 -17.32 -3.99 -34.33
CA CYS A 40 -16.18 -3.15 -33.99
C CYS A 40 -16.25 -1.85 -34.80
N GLN A 41 -16.34 -0.70 -34.13
CA GLN A 41 -16.42 0.62 -34.79
C GLN A 41 -15.20 0.97 -35.66
N ARG A 42 -14.11 0.21 -35.53
CA ARG A 42 -12.86 0.42 -36.27
C ARG A 42 -12.61 -0.72 -37.27
N PRO A 43 -12.28 -0.41 -38.53
CA PRO A 43 -12.05 -1.42 -39.57
C PRO A 43 -10.84 -2.32 -39.27
N GLU A 44 -9.80 -1.80 -38.61
CA GLU A 44 -8.63 -2.57 -38.18
C GLU A 44 -9.04 -3.66 -37.21
N ARG A 45 -9.87 -3.29 -36.23
CA ARG A 45 -10.31 -4.20 -35.17
C ARG A 45 -11.28 -5.25 -35.71
N GLN A 46 -12.18 -4.84 -36.60
CA GLN A 46 -13.04 -5.78 -37.31
C GLN A 46 -12.21 -6.80 -38.10
N ALA A 47 -11.18 -6.35 -38.82
CA ALA A 47 -10.28 -7.23 -39.56
C ALA A 47 -9.51 -8.18 -38.64
N VAL A 48 -9.06 -7.72 -37.45
CA VAL A 48 -8.41 -8.59 -36.45
C VAL A 48 -9.36 -9.67 -35.94
N GLN A 49 -10.62 -9.33 -35.60
CA GLN A 49 -11.58 -10.32 -35.11
C GLN A 49 -11.87 -11.40 -36.18
N LEU A 50 -12.06 -10.97 -37.43
CA LEU A 50 -12.23 -11.90 -38.56
C LEU A 50 -10.97 -12.74 -38.81
N ALA A 51 -9.78 -12.16 -38.64
CA ALA A 51 -8.51 -12.86 -38.78
C ALA A 51 -8.30 -13.92 -37.70
N ILE A 52 -8.72 -13.67 -36.46
CA ILE A 52 -8.67 -14.67 -35.38
C ILE A 52 -9.57 -15.85 -35.72
N ILE A 53 -10.80 -15.59 -36.15
CA ILE A 53 -11.76 -16.63 -36.54
C ILE A 53 -11.20 -17.48 -37.69
N ASP A 54 -10.68 -16.84 -38.73
CA ASP A 54 -10.14 -17.54 -39.90
C ASP A 54 -8.83 -18.28 -39.59
N GLY A 55 -7.95 -17.68 -38.80
CA GLY A 55 -6.70 -18.31 -38.35
C GLY A 55 -6.97 -19.54 -37.49
N ASP A 56 -7.93 -19.45 -36.56
CA ASP A 56 -8.35 -20.57 -35.71
C ASP A 56 -8.99 -21.69 -36.56
N ARG A 57 -9.75 -21.35 -37.61
CA ARG A 57 -10.29 -22.34 -38.57
C ARG A 57 -9.18 -23.05 -39.36
N ILE A 58 -8.19 -22.31 -39.86
CA ILE A 58 -7.05 -22.89 -40.59
C ILE A 58 -6.27 -23.82 -39.67
N ARG A 59 -6.01 -23.39 -38.43
CA ARG A 59 -5.33 -24.19 -37.43
C ARG A 59 -6.11 -25.46 -37.07
N ALA A 60 -7.42 -25.35 -36.88
CA ALA A 60 -8.30 -26.50 -36.61
C ALA A 60 -8.35 -27.49 -37.78
N SER A 61 -8.20 -27.02 -39.02
CA SER A 61 -8.15 -27.87 -40.21
C SER A 61 -6.85 -28.68 -40.36
N GLY A 62 -5.85 -28.47 -39.48
CA GLY A 62 -4.56 -29.16 -39.54
C GLY A 62 -3.64 -28.72 -40.68
N LYS A 63 -4.03 -27.71 -41.46
CA LYS A 63 -3.23 -27.18 -42.58
C LYS A 63 -2.14 -26.25 -42.05
N TYR A 64 -0.88 -26.60 -42.28
CA TYR A 64 0.22 -25.69 -42.02
C TYR A 64 0.24 -24.55 -43.04
N ARG A 65 0.23 -23.32 -42.53
CA ARG A 65 0.45 -22.12 -43.33
C ARG A 65 1.37 -21.22 -42.51
N GLU A 66 2.41 -20.71 -43.13
CA GLU A 66 3.28 -19.71 -42.53
C GLU A 66 2.47 -18.42 -42.26
N ASN A 67 2.51 -17.96 -41.00
CA ASN A 67 1.83 -16.77 -40.48
C ASN A 67 0.33 -16.67 -40.88
N PRO A 68 -0.52 -17.61 -40.43
CA PRO A 68 -1.91 -17.71 -40.89
C PRO A 68 -2.78 -16.55 -40.39
N TYR A 69 -2.53 -16.04 -39.18
CA TYR A 69 -3.28 -14.95 -38.56
C TYR A 69 -2.92 -13.60 -39.19
N ALA A 70 -1.63 -13.33 -39.44
CA ALA A 70 -1.18 -12.11 -40.11
C ALA A 70 -1.72 -12.03 -41.55
N ARG A 71 -1.66 -13.14 -42.30
CA ARG A 71 -2.18 -13.19 -43.68
C ARG A 71 -3.69 -13.08 -43.75
N ALA A 72 -4.42 -13.64 -42.77
CA ALA A 72 -5.86 -13.47 -42.67
C ALA A 72 -6.23 -12.02 -42.35
N PHE A 73 -5.46 -11.37 -41.47
CA PHE A 73 -5.65 -9.96 -41.13
C PHE A 73 -5.42 -9.05 -42.33
N LEU A 74 -4.29 -9.19 -43.03
CA LEU A 74 -4.02 -8.40 -44.23
C LEU A 74 -5.06 -8.61 -45.33
N ARG A 75 -5.57 -9.85 -45.48
CA ARG A 75 -6.66 -10.16 -46.42
C ARG A 75 -7.94 -9.39 -46.09
N HIS A 76 -8.32 -9.33 -44.82
CA HIS A 76 -9.54 -8.62 -44.39
C HIS A 76 -9.37 -7.11 -44.35
N TYR A 77 -8.16 -6.62 -44.07
CA TYR A 77 -7.89 -5.19 -43.92
C TYR A 77 -7.52 -4.49 -45.24
N THR A 78 -6.71 -5.13 -46.08
CA THR A 78 -6.17 -4.54 -47.32
C THR A 78 -6.65 -5.24 -48.60
N GLY A 79 -7.43 -6.32 -48.46
CA GLY A 79 -7.86 -7.16 -49.59
C GLY A 79 -6.78 -8.09 -50.13
N SER A 80 -5.55 -8.02 -49.63
CA SER A 80 -4.40 -8.80 -50.09
C SER A 80 -3.82 -9.65 -48.98
N SER A 81 -3.58 -10.94 -49.23
CA SER A 81 -2.98 -11.83 -48.22
C SER A 81 -1.46 -11.74 -48.12
N ARG A 82 -0.78 -11.08 -49.08
CA ARG A 82 0.68 -10.92 -49.10
C ARG A 82 1.06 -9.59 -48.46
N ILE A 83 2.09 -9.60 -47.63
CA ILE A 83 2.62 -8.37 -47.04
C ILE A 83 3.27 -7.51 -48.13
N SER A 84 2.84 -6.25 -48.19
CA SER A 84 3.29 -5.24 -49.15
C SER A 84 3.65 -3.98 -48.36
N SER A 85 4.64 -3.22 -48.81
CA SER A 85 5.00 -1.93 -48.21
C SER A 85 3.79 -1.00 -48.06
N ARG A 86 2.85 -1.01 -49.02
CA ARG A 86 1.61 -0.21 -48.96
C ARG A 86 0.63 -0.80 -47.94
N ALA A 87 0.51 -2.13 -47.88
CA ALA A 87 -0.35 -2.80 -46.92
C ALA A 87 0.14 -2.57 -45.48
N LEU A 88 1.46 -2.59 -45.25
CA LEU A 88 2.03 -2.36 -43.93
C LEU A 88 1.88 -0.91 -43.48
N ASN A 89 2.09 0.06 -44.38
CA ASN A 89 1.86 1.49 -44.12
C ASN A 89 0.38 1.86 -43.95
N SER A 90 -0.55 0.99 -44.36
CA SER A 90 -1.98 1.21 -44.11
C SER A 90 -2.37 0.90 -42.67
N VAL A 91 -1.60 0.07 -41.96
CA VAL A 91 -1.88 -0.29 -40.57
C VAL A 91 -1.49 0.87 -39.65
N ILE A 92 -2.42 1.27 -38.79
CA ILE A 92 -2.25 2.40 -37.87
C ILE A 92 -0.96 2.26 -37.06
N GLY A 93 -0.14 3.32 -37.06
CA GLY A 93 1.07 3.43 -36.25
C GLY A 93 2.31 2.75 -36.84
N ILE A 94 2.18 1.95 -37.91
CA ILE A 94 3.34 1.33 -38.57
C ILE A 94 3.84 2.26 -39.68
N ILE A 95 5.12 2.64 -39.59
CA ILE A 95 5.82 3.41 -40.63
C ILE A 95 6.88 2.49 -41.25
N TRP A 96 6.58 1.96 -42.43
CA TRP A 96 7.49 1.15 -43.23
C TRP A 96 8.22 1.99 -44.28
N ARG A 97 9.53 2.14 -44.11
CA ARG A 97 10.44 2.81 -45.04
C ARG A 97 11.49 1.80 -45.56
N PRO A 98 11.47 1.44 -46.85
CA PRO A 98 12.32 0.38 -47.40
C PRO A 98 13.84 0.56 -47.24
N ARG A 99 14.32 1.80 -47.04
CA ARG A 99 15.76 2.11 -46.92
C ARG A 99 16.22 2.45 -45.50
N GLU A 100 15.29 2.68 -44.58
CA GLU A 100 15.57 3.16 -43.22
C GLU A 100 15.27 2.11 -42.14
N ASN A 101 14.55 1.04 -42.49
CA ASN A 101 14.18 -0.01 -41.54
C ASN A 101 15.25 -1.11 -41.45
N HIS A 102 15.69 -1.41 -40.23
CA HIS A 102 16.61 -2.52 -39.94
C HIS A 102 15.94 -3.91 -39.92
N HIS A 103 14.61 -3.96 -39.98
CA HIS A 103 13.82 -5.19 -39.94
C HIS A 103 13.25 -5.51 -41.32
N THR A 104 13.10 -6.79 -41.63
CA THR A 104 12.55 -7.26 -42.90
C THR A 104 11.02 -7.27 -42.88
N LEU A 105 10.38 -7.30 -44.05
CA LEU A 105 8.93 -7.47 -44.15
C LEU A 105 8.45 -8.80 -43.50
N ALA A 106 9.27 -9.85 -43.54
CA ALA A 106 8.95 -11.12 -42.91
C ALA A 106 8.93 -11.01 -41.38
N ASP A 107 9.82 -10.19 -40.79
CA ASP A 107 9.83 -9.92 -39.36
C ASP A 107 8.54 -9.24 -38.91
N PHE A 108 8.05 -8.24 -39.68
CA PHE A 108 6.75 -7.61 -39.43
C PHE A 108 5.59 -8.60 -39.57
N GLU A 109 5.62 -9.48 -40.57
CA GLU A 109 4.60 -10.51 -40.76
C GLU A 109 4.54 -11.48 -39.56
N SER A 110 5.69 -11.95 -39.09
CA SER A 110 5.78 -12.85 -37.94
C SER A 110 5.39 -12.18 -36.62
N ALA A 111 5.75 -10.91 -36.43
CA ALA A 111 5.39 -10.14 -35.26
C ALA A 111 3.88 -9.87 -35.21
N LEU A 112 3.26 -9.56 -36.36
CA LEU A 112 1.80 -9.40 -36.47
C LEU A 112 1.07 -10.72 -36.19
N ASP A 113 1.61 -11.83 -36.69
CA ASP A 113 1.03 -13.16 -36.45
C ASP A 113 1.05 -13.50 -34.96
N THR A 114 2.18 -13.23 -34.30
CA THR A 114 2.34 -13.43 -32.85
C THR A 114 1.43 -12.51 -32.04
N LEU A 115 1.26 -11.26 -32.47
CA LEU A 115 0.35 -10.31 -31.81
C LEU A 115 -1.10 -10.77 -31.89
N ILE A 116 -1.55 -11.23 -33.07
CA ILE A 116 -2.94 -11.63 -33.29
C ILE A 116 -3.22 -12.99 -32.65
N SER A 117 -2.33 -13.96 -32.81
CA SER A 117 -2.46 -15.30 -32.20
C SER A 117 -2.48 -15.23 -30.66
N SER A 118 -1.69 -14.33 -30.07
CA SER A 118 -1.68 -14.08 -28.62
C SER A 118 -2.82 -13.20 -28.12
N ARG A 119 -3.73 -12.76 -29.01
CA ARG A 119 -4.84 -11.84 -28.70
C ARG A 119 -4.37 -10.54 -28.04
N GLY A 120 -3.22 -10.02 -28.50
CA GLY A 120 -2.65 -8.79 -27.97
C GLY A 120 -1.97 -8.95 -26.61
N ARG A 121 -1.48 -10.14 -26.25
CA ARG A 121 -0.63 -10.32 -25.05
C ARG A 121 0.83 -10.00 -25.34
N TYR A 122 1.32 -10.38 -26.52
CA TYR A 122 2.70 -10.17 -26.93
C TYR A 122 2.74 -9.24 -28.15
N CYS A 123 3.29 -8.04 -27.97
CA CYS A 123 3.61 -7.12 -29.05
C CYS A 123 5.13 -7.13 -29.23
N LEU A 124 5.60 -7.90 -30.22
CA LEU A 124 7.03 -8.06 -30.49
C LEU A 124 7.55 -6.93 -31.39
N LEU A 125 8.81 -6.57 -31.24
CA LEU A 125 9.52 -5.75 -32.22
C LEU A 125 9.48 -6.48 -33.58
N PRO A 126 9.27 -5.78 -34.70
CA PRO A 126 9.37 -4.32 -34.89
C PRO A 126 8.05 -3.53 -34.72
N LEU A 127 7.00 -4.14 -34.18
CA LEU A 127 5.71 -3.45 -34.01
C LEU A 127 5.78 -2.39 -32.91
N PRO A 128 5.15 -1.22 -33.10
CA PRO A 128 5.11 -0.21 -32.07
C PRO A 128 4.23 -0.68 -30.91
N SER A 129 4.64 -0.38 -29.68
CA SER A 129 3.93 -0.79 -28.46
C SER A 129 2.46 -0.34 -28.46
N ASP A 130 2.17 0.81 -29.07
CA ASP A 130 0.83 1.39 -29.17
C ASP A 130 -0.10 0.61 -30.10
N LEU A 131 0.44 -0.20 -31.02
CA LEU A 131 -0.39 -1.01 -31.93
C LEU A 131 -1.32 -1.95 -31.16
N ARG A 132 -0.85 -2.45 -30.01
CA ARG A 132 -1.66 -3.27 -29.10
C ARG A 132 -2.88 -2.54 -28.58
N PHE A 133 -2.75 -1.26 -28.24
CA PHE A 133 -3.87 -0.41 -27.80
C PHE A 133 -4.91 -0.21 -28.91
N TRP A 134 -4.46 -0.09 -30.15
CA TRP A 134 -5.35 0.10 -31.30
C TRP A 134 -6.07 -1.18 -31.73
N LEU A 135 -5.37 -2.33 -31.73
CA LEU A 135 -5.92 -3.61 -32.19
C LEU A 135 -6.65 -4.39 -31.07
N PHE A 136 -6.16 -4.30 -29.84
CA PHE A 136 -6.63 -5.06 -28.68
C PHE A 136 -6.79 -4.18 -27.41
N PRO A 137 -7.75 -3.23 -27.41
CA PRO A 137 -7.96 -2.34 -26.26
C PRO A 137 -8.34 -3.09 -24.98
N GLU A 138 -8.99 -4.25 -25.08
CA GLU A 138 -9.38 -5.07 -23.91
C GLU A 138 -8.17 -5.71 -23.23
N SER A 139 -7.18 -6.18 -24.01
CA SER A 139 -5.98 -6.77 -23.45
C SER A 139 -5.12 -5.71 -22.76
N GLU A 140 -4.97 -4.54 -23.38
CA GLU A 140 -4.29 -3.37 -22.79
C GLU A 140 -4.96 -2.91 -21.50
N PHE A 141 -6.29 -2.75 -21.49
CA PHE A 141 -7.01 -2.38 -20.28
C PHE A 141 -6.77 -3.38 -19.15
N THR A 142 -6.85 -4.68 -19.45
CA THR A 142 -6.62 -5.75 -18.48
C THR A 142 -5.18 -5.72 -17.94
N LEU A 143 -4.19 -5.50 -18.80
CA LEU A 143 -2.77 -5.40 -18.40
C LEU A 143 -2.55 -4.17 -17.52
N ARG A 144 -3.02 -2.99 -17.94
CA ARG A 144 -2.91 -1.74 -17.16
C ARG A 144 -3.56 -1.86 -15.78
N GLU A 145 -4.73 -2.48 -15.70
CA GLU A 145 -5.41 -2.73 -14.42
C GLU A 145 -4.61 -3.68 -13.53
N ARG A 146 -4.00 -4.73 -14.08
CA ARG A 146 -3.11 -5.63 -13.31
C ARG A 146 -1.87 -4.91 -12.80
N GLU A 147 -1.22 -4.12 -13.65
CA GLU A 147 -0.05 -3.33 -13.27
C GLU A 147 -0.39 -2.31 -12.19
N LYS A 148 -1.53 -1.62 -12.33
CA LYS A 148 -2.04 -0.71 -11.30
C LYS A 148 -2.26 -1.44 -9.98
N ARG A 149 -2.92 -2.60 -9.98
CA ARG A 149 -3.11 -3.40 -8.77
C ARG A 149 -1.79 -3.86 -8.15
N HIS A 150 -0.83 -4.30 -8.97
CA HIS A 150 0.48 -4.71 -8.49
C HIS A 150 1.25 -3.55 -7.85
N ARG A 151 1.19 -2.35 -8.45
CA ARG A 151 1.80 -1.14 -7.87
C ARG A 151 1.13 -0.77 -6.55
N ASN A 152 -0.20 -0.75 -6.50
CA ASN A 152 -0.93 -0.44 -5.27
C ASN A 152 -0.63 -1.45 -4.16
N LEU A 153 -0.61 -2.75 -4.48
CA LEU A 153 -0.26 -3.79 -3.50
C LEU A 153 1.16 -3.60 -2.97
N ARG A 154 2.12 -3.25 -3.84
CA ARG A 154 3.49 -2.97 -3.42
C ARG A 154 3.55 -1.78 -2.46
N TRP A 155 2.85 -0.69 -2.78
CA TRP A 155 2.78 0.49 -1.92
C TRP A 155 2.12 0.16 -0.57
N ASP A 156 0.99 -0.55 -0.57
CA ASP A 156 0.29 -0.98 0.66
C ASP A 156 1.19 -1.86 1.55
N LEU A 157 2.01 -2.72 0.94
CA LEU A 157 2.94 -3.58 1.67
C LEU A 157 4.11 -2.79 2.27
N GLU A 158 4.65 -1.81 1.52
CA GLU A 158 5.68 -0.89 1.99
C GLU A 158 5.14 -0.05 3.16
N ASP A 159 3.96 0.57 3.02
CA ASP A 159 3.31 1.36 4.07
C ASP A 159 3.07 0.55 5.34
N ARG A 160 2.58 -0.69 5.21
CA ARG A 160 2.38 -1.60 6.37
C ARG A 160 3.68 -2.00 7.02
N ARG A 161 4.78 -2.08 6.28
CA ARG A 161 6.10 -2.40 6.84
C ARG A 161 6.60 -1.21 7.66
N ASP A 162 6.47 -0.02 7.13
CA ASP A 162 6.98 1.21 7.74
C ASP A 162 6.11 1.63 8.94
N ALA A 163 4.80 1.37 8.90
CA ALA A 163 3.93 1.51 10.08
C ALA A 163 4.36 0.59 11.22
N ARG A 164 4.61 -0.70 10.92
CA ARG A 164 5.07 -1.68 11.93
C ARG A 164 6.45 -1.35 12.48
N ALA A 165 7.35 -0.79 11.66
CA ALA A 165 8.66 -0.34 12.13
C ALA A 165 8.52 0.82 13.13
N ARG A 166 7.70 1.83 12.80
CA ARG A 166 7.44 2.97 13.69
C ARG A 166 6.79 2.56 15.01
N GLU A 167 5.84 1.63 14.97
CA GLU A 167 5.21 1.10 16.19
C GLU A 167 6.23 0.39 17.10
N ARG A 168 7.18 -0.37 16.52
CA ARG A 168 8.25 -1.02 17.28
C ARG A 168 9.19 -0.01 17.90
N GLU A 169 9.63 0.98 17.13
CA GLU A 169 10.50 2.06 17.63
C GLU A 169 9.83 2.83 18.78
N GLN A 170 8.54 3.14 18.66
CA GLN A 170 7.78 3.79 19.72
C GLN A 170 7.64 2.90 20.97
N ALA A 171 7.36 1.61 20.79
CA ALA A 171 7.26 0.66 21.89
C ALA A 171 8.61 0.47 22.61
N GLU A 172 9.70 0.39 21.85
CA GLU A 172 11.07 0.30 22.39
C GLU A 172 11.44 1.58 23.15
N ALA A 173 11.16 2.76 22.60
CA ALA A 173 11.40 4.03 23.27
C ALA A 173 10.58 4.16 24.57
N ALA A 174 9.30 3.78 24.54
CA ALA A 174 8.45 3.77 25.72
C ALA A 174 8.96 2.79 26.79
N PHE A 175 9.39 1.59 26.38
CA PHE A 175 9.98 0.62 27.31
C PHE A 175 11.28 1.13 27.92
N GLN A 176 12.18 1.71 27.11
CA GLN A 176 13.42 2.32 27.59
C GLN A 176 13.13 3.43 28.60
N TYR A 177 12.15 4.29 28.31
CA TYR A 177 11.72 5.35 29.23
C TYR A 177 11.24 4.77 30.57
N GLN A 178 10.40 3.73 30.55
CA GLN A 178 9.94 3.06 31.77
C GLN A 178 11.09 2.43 32.58
N VAL A 179 12.09 1.85 31.89
CA VAL A 179 13.30 1.32 32.55
C VAL A 179 14.09 2.45 33.22
N GLN A 180 14.27 3.59 32.54
CA GLN A 180 14.96 4.73 33.14
C GLN A 180 14.18 5.32 34.30
N LEU A 181 12.85 5.42 34.20
CA LEU A 181 11.98 5.86 35.29
C LEU A 181 12.11 4.95 36.52
N ALA A 182 12.11 3.63 36.31
CA ALA A 182 12.30 2.65 37.38
C ALA A 182 13.69 2.78 38.02
N ARG A 183 14.76 2.93 37.21
CA ARG A 183 16.12 3.15 37.69
C ARG A 183 16.24 4.43 38.50
N ALA A 184 15.68 5.52 38.01
CA ALA A 184 15.67 6.80 38.71
C ALA A 184 14.92 6.71 40.04
N ARG A 185 13.76 6.02 40.06
CA ARG A 185 13.02 5.77 41.30
C ARG A 185 13.85 4.97 42.30
N ILE A 186 14.53 3.91 41.85
CA ILE A 186 15.42 3.11 42.70
C ILE A 186 16.57 3.98 43.23
N ALA A 187 17.26 4.73 42.37
CA ALA A 187 18.35 5.62 42.76
C ALA A 187 17.89 6.67 43.78
N LEU A 188 16.72 7.28 43.55
CA LEU A 188 16.13 8.26 44.46
C LEU A 188 15.78 7.64 45.81
N ASN A 189 15.25 6.42 45.83
CA ASN A 189 14.95 5.71 47.08
C ASN A 189 16.19 5.56 47.98
N PHE A 190 17.38 5.45 47.38
CA PHE A 190 18.68 5.35 48.04
C PHE A 190 19.40 6.70 48.26
N ALA A 191 18.85 7.81 47.78
CA ALA A 191 19.43 9.13 47.99
C ALA A 191 18.97 9.73 49.33
N ALA A 192 19.93 10.20 50.12
CA ALA A 192 19.67 11.10 51.24
C ALA A 192 19.36 12.53 50.72
N PRO A 193 18.69 13.39 51.51
CA PRO A 193 18.39 14.77 51.09
C PRO A 193 19.61 15.56 50.58
N GLU A 194 20.76 15.38 51.22
CA GLU A 194 22.05 16.00 50.84
C GLU A 194 22.54 15.61 49.44
N MET A 195 22.12 14.45 48.94
CA MET A 195 22.57 13.86 47.68
C MET A 195 21.54 14.02 46.56
N TYR A 196 20.40 14.66 46.84
CA TYR A 196 19.34 14.87 45.86
C TYR A 196 19.81 15.63 44.61
N TRP A 197 20.70 16.61 44.76
CA TRP A 197 21.25 17.37 43.64
C TRP A 197 21.96 16.49 42.61
N GLN A 198 22.61 15.40 43.06
CA GLN A 198 23.27 14.44 42.16
C GLN A 198 22.25 13.64 41.36
N TRP A 199 21.16 13.24 42.02
CA TRP A 199 20.04 12.61 41.36
C TRP A 199 19.41 13.56 40.33
N TYR A 200 19.12 14.80 40.73
CA TYR A 200 18.53 15.80 39.83
C TYR A 200 19.42 16.02 38.60
N ALA A 201 20.72 16.27 38.80
CA ALA A 201 21.66 16.46 37.69
C ALA A 201 21.73 15.25 36.73
N ALA A 202 21.64 14.02 37.26
CA ALA A 202 21.71 12.80 36.46
C ALA A 202 20.43 12.51 35.65
N TRP A 203 19.26 12.92 36.15
CA TRP A 203 17.96 12.51 35.59
C TRP A 203 17.16 13.66 34.96
N ASN A 204 17.58 14.93 35.13
CA ASN A 204 16.86 16.11 34.64
C ASN A 204 16.61 16.09 33.12
N GLU A 205 17.57 15.63 32.33
CA GLU A 205 17.45 15.59 30.85
C GLU A 205 16.77 14.32 30.32
N ILE A 206 16.67 13.27 31.15
CA ILE A 206 16.21 11.94 30.73
C ILE A 206 14.71 11.76 31.01
N LEU A 207 14.24 12.27 32.14
CA LEU A 207 12.87 12.09 32.59
C LEU A 207 12.00 13.30 32.27
N SER A 208 10.70 13.09 32.08
CA SER A 208 9.73 14.20 32.02
C SER A 208 9.68 14.93 33.36
N GLU A 209 9.52 16.26 33.31
CA GLU A 209 9.36 17.11 34.50
C GLU A 209 8.21 16.63 35.42
N TYR A 210 7.13 16.12 34.83
CA TYR A 210 6.00 15.56 35.56
C TYR A 210 6.43 14.37 36.43
N ASP A 211 7.12 13.40 35.82
CA ASP A 211 7.57 12.19 36.51
C ASP A 211 8.63 12.50 37.56
N GLN A 212 9.57 13.40 37.24
CA GLN A 212 10.55 13.88 38.20
C GLN A 212 9.86 14.44 39.44
N ARG A 213 8.89 15.33 39.26
CA ARG A 213 8.17 15.97 40.37
C ARG A 213 7.38 14.98 41.21
N ASP A 214 6.69 14.02 40.57
CA ASP A 214 5.95 12.97 41.29
C ASP A 214 6.90 12.07 42.10
N LEU A 215 8.02 11.65 41.51
CA LEU A 215 9.04 10.86 42.20
C LEU A 215 9.63 11.61 43.40
N THR A 216 10.01 12.87 43.21
CA THR A 216 10.56 13.73 44.25
C THR A 216 9.55 13.98 45.36
N ARG A 217 8.27 14.24 45.05
CA ARG A 217 7.24 14.43 46.06
C ARG A 217 7.09 13.22 46.97
N ARG A 218 6.96 12.03 46.38
CA ARG A 218 6.82 10.78 47.15
C ARG A 218 8.07 10.46 47.97
N TRP A 219 9.24 10.82 47.46
CA TRP A 219 10.50 10.63 48.17
C TRP A 219 10.65 11.61 49.34
N ALA A 220 10.31 12.89 49.12
CA ALA A 220 10.44 13.97 50.10
C ALA A 220 9.51 13.76 51.30
N ALA A 221 8.31 13.22 51.08
CA ALA A 221 7.36 12.88 52.14
C ALA A 221 7.88 11.87 53.19
N ARG A 222 9.04 11.24 52.96
CA ARG A 222 9.70 10.34 53.93
C ARG A 222 10.57 11.09 54.95
N PHE A 223 10.91 12.35 54.68
CA PHE A 223 11.85 13.14 55.47
C PHE A 223 11.12 14.31 56.14
N PRO A 224 11.11 14.38 57.48
CA PRO A 224 10.47 15.48 58.20
C PRO A 224 11.09 16.85 57.89
N SER A 225 12.39 16.93 57.58
CA SER A 225 13.04 18.20 57.20
C SER A 225 12.44 18.82 55.94
N LEU A 226 11.88 18.00 55.06
CA LEU A 226 11.38 18.40 53.74
C LEU A 226 9.88 18.72 53.72
N ASP A 227 9.21 18.75 54.86
CA ASP A 227 7.75 18.94 54.94
C ASP A 227 7.32 20.32 54.39
N SER A 228 8.19 21.32 54.51
CA SER A 228 7.99 22.67 53.92
C SER A 228 7.92 22.66 52.39
N LEU A 229 8.47 21.65 51.71
CA LEU A 229 8.40 21.51 50.25
C LEU A 229 7.01 21.10 49.74
N ASP A 230 6.11 20.59 50.60
CA ASP A 230 4.76 20.20 50.20
C ASP A 230 3.95 21.38 49.63
N PHE A 231 4.25 22.61 50.07
CA PHE A 231 3.69 23.81 49.46
C PHE A 231 4.13 23.98 47.99
N LEU A 232 5.42 23.81 47.68
CA LEU A 232 5.94 23.94 46.31
C LEU A 232 5.36 22.86 45.38
N PHE A 233 5.18 21.62 45.89
CA PHE A 233 4.51 20.57 45.12
C PHE A 233 3.04 20.90 44.83
N ARG A 234 2.32 21.53 45.77
CA ARG A 234 0.93 21.99 45.57
C ARG A 234 0.84 23.13 44.56
N CYS A 235 1.78 24.06 44.58
CA CYS A 235 1.87 25.16 43.64
C CYS A 235 2.33 24.74 42.24
N ALA A 236 2.60 23.45 42.03
CA ALA A 236 3.10 22.90 40.78
C ALA A 236 4.38 23.60 40.29
N GLU A 237 5.24 23.99 41.23
CA GLU A 237 6.52 24.61 40.93
C GLU A 237 7.41 23.65 40.11
N PRO A 238 8.30 24.19 39.26
CA PRO A 238 9.18 23.38 38.45
C PRO A 238 10.26 22.70 39.30
N VAL A 239 10.81 21.59 38.82
CA VAL A 239 11.69 20.73 39.63
C VAL A 239 12.98 21.44 40.05
N TRP A 240 13.48 22.38 39.24
CA TRP A 240 14.66 23.19 39.59
C TRP A 240 14.39 24.13 40.78
N VAL A 241 13.18 24.68 40.93
CA VAL A 241 12.81 25.50 42.11
C VAL A 241 12.79 24.63 43.36
N ILE A 242 12.22 23.44 43.26
CA ILE A 242 12.18 22.46 44.34
C ILE A 242 13.61 22.08 44.76
N GLU A 243 14.49 21.85 43.79
CA GLU A 243 15.89 21.53 44.01
C GLU A 243 16.65 22.64 44.74
N MET A 244 16.47 23.90 44.32
CA MET A 244 17.10 25.05 44.99
C MET A 244 16.65 25.20 46.44
N ASN A 245 15.33 25.10 46.69
CA ASN A 245 14.79 25.18 48.05
C ASN A 245 15.24 24.01 48.91
N LEU A 246 15.31 22.81 48.33
CA LEU A 246 15.80 21.63 49.03
C LEU A 246 17.25 21.80 49.48
N ARG A 247 18.13 22.35 48.65
CA ARG A 247 19.52 22.63 49.05
C ARG A 247 19.57 23.57 50.25
N GLU A 248 18.73 24.60 50.29
CA GLU A 248 18.71 25.55 51.40
C GLU A 248 18.19 24.90 52.68
N ILE A 249 17.08 24.15 52.61
CA ILE A 249 16.55 23.39 53.74
C ILE A 249 17.61 22.44 54.31
N VAL A 250 18.31 21.70 53.45
CA VAL A 250 19.37 20.78 53.89
C VAL A 250 20.53 21.52 54.57
N ARG A 251 20.89 22.72 54.09
CA ARG A 251 21.94 23.55 54.72
C ARG A 251 21.53 24.04 56.11
N GLU A 252 20.27 24.41 56.29
CA GLU A 252 19.72 24.86 57.57
C GLU A 252 19.46 23.71 58.56
N THR A 253 19.35 22.47 58.06
CA THR A 253 19.02 21.31 58.88
C THR A 253 20.18 20.91 59.81
N PRO A 254 19.94 20.78 61.14
CA PRO A 254 20.96 20.33 62.10
C PRO A 254 21.52 18.95 61.77
N GLU A 255 22.84 18.72 61.99
CA GLU A 255 23.51 17.44 61.67
C GLU A 255 22.85 16.24 62.37
N LEU A 256 22.32 16.42 63.58
CA LEU A 256 21.65 15.33 64.30
C LEU A 256 20.39 14.84 63.57
N LEU A 257 19.60 15.75 62.99
CA LEU A 257 18.43 15.40 62.19
C LEU A 257 18.86 14.80 60.84
N ARG A 258 19.92 15.32 60.21
CA ARG A 258 20.47 14.73 58.97
C ARG A 258 20.99 13.31 59.20
N ALA A 259 21.65 13.05 60.33
CA ALA A 259 22.12 11.72 60.71
C ALA A 259 20.95 10.75 60.94
N GLN A 260 19.86 11.22 61.56
CA GLN A 260 18.63 10.44 61.70
C GLN A 260 17.98 10.13 60.34
N GLU A 261 17.89 11.12 59.45
CA GLU A 261 17.28 10.97 58.13
C GLU A 261 18.06 10.04 57.20
N ARG A 262 19.39 9.99 57.32
CA ARG A 262 20.22 8.96 56.65
C ARG A 262 19.79 7.53 57.02
N LEU A 263 19.17 7.31 58.18
CA LEU A 263 18.68 5.99 58.59
C LEU A 263 17.37 5.59 57.89
N TYR A 264 16.60 6.55 57.34
CA TYR A 264 15.39 6.27 56.56
C TYR A 264 15.72 5.74 55.15
N VAL A 265 16.96 5.91 54.71
CA VAL A 265 17.45 5.37 53.44
C VAL A 265 17.77 3.88 53.64
N PRO A 266 17.24 2.96 52.80
CA PRO A 266 17.42 1.53 53.01
C PRO A 266 18.87 1.01 52.89
N ASN A 267 19.84 1.81 52.44
CA ASN A 267 21.21 1.35 52.26
C ASN A 267 22.06 1.58 53.52
N LYS A 268 22.40 0.48 54.20
CA LYS A 268 23.24 0.44 55.42
C LYS A 268 24.58 -0.24 55.18
N LEU A 269 25.00 -0.44 53.93
CA LEU A 269 26.31 -1.01 53.63
C LEU A 269 27.39 0.02 53.97
N SER A 270 27.77 0.10 55.24
CA SER A 270 29.05 0.68 55.62
C SER A 270 30.11 -0.18 54.95
N VAL A 271 30.86 0.40 54.01
CA VAL A 271 32.14 -0.18 53.58
C VAL A 271 32.93 -0.35 54.86
N ILE A 272 33.04 -1.57 55.36
CA ILE A 272 33.97 -1.92 56.42
C ILE A 272 35.33 -1.69 55.76
N ALA A 273 35.90 -0.51 55.99
CA ALA A 273 37.28 -0.25 55.63
C ALA A 273 38.11 -1.33 56.35
N SER A 274 38.67 -2.24 55.56
CA SER A 274 39.63 -3.21 56.08
C SER A 274 40.85 -2.44 56.60
N PRO A 275 41.44 -2.88 57.73
CA PRO A 275 42.52 -2.19 58.43
C PRO A 275 43.81 -2.09 57.61
#